data_AF-A0A5B0DE15-F1
#
_entry.id   AF-A0A5B0DE15-F1
#
_cell.length_a   1.000
_cell.length_b   1.000
_cell.length_c   1.000
_cell.angle_alpha   90.00
_cell.angle_beta   90.00
_cell.angle_gamma   90.00
#
_symmetry.space_group_name_H-M   'P 1'
#
loop_
_entity.id
_entity.type
_entity.pdbx_description
1 polymer ?
#
loop_
_entity_poly.entity_id
_entity_poly.type
_entity_poly.pdbx_seq_one_letter_code
_entity_poly.pdbx_strand_id
1 'polypeptide(L)'
;MQEKINVEFYKDLLFPVFCGLGAFVILLALPQTDEVGSGWALIPIILLMAMSGLFTCLALVNKEKSLRRCQELYSHFPELEKDFQLIYSDSRYARESLSLYLYKDAIIRVDAYFQFLILSDLIDVTIKIEEVEQTNHVKVHYLYLYYNPMSSNKDVRLTFGPYTDQKYIDLLQFLDVMNQVAPRIRIYNEAAEK
;
A
#
# COMPACT_ATOMS: atom_id res chain seq x y z
N MET A 1 -15.19 -4.34 -3.66
CA MET A 1 -13.99 -3.71 -3.07
C MET A 1 -13.63 -4.27 -1.69
N GLN A 2 -14.58 -4.32 -0.75
CA GLN A 2 -14.36 -4.86 0.60
C GLN A 2 -13.82 -6.30 0.62
N GLU A 3 -14.25 -7.15 -0.31
CA GLU A 3 -13.72 -8.50 -0.50
C GLU A 3 -12.21 -8.50 -0.84
N LYS A 4 -11.76 -7.64 -1.76
CA LYS A 4 -10.34 -7.51 -2.14
C LYS A 4 -9.47 -7.07 -0.94
N ILE A 5 -9.97 -6.12 -0.14
CA ILE A 5 -9.30 -5.67 1.09
C ILE A 5 -9.23 -6.81 2.12
N ASN A 6 -10.29 -7.61 2.24
CA ASN A 6 -10.27 -8.77 3.13
C ASN A 6 -9.27 -9.85 2.67
N VAL A 7 -9.19 -10.13 1.36
CA VAL A 7 -8.23 -11.11 0.81
C VAL A 7 -6.78 -10.69 1.12
N GLU A 8 -6.43 -9.42 0.91
CA GLU A 8 -5.09 -8.93 1.23
C GLU A 8 -4.83 -8.94 2.74
N PHE A 9 -5.82 -8.58 3.56
CA PHE A 9 -5.71 -8.74 5.01
C PHE A 9 -5.45 -10.19 5.43
N TYR A 10 -6.13 -11.18 4.83
CA TYR A 10 -5.89 -12.60 5.15
C TYR A 10 -4.50 -13.06 4.74
N LYS A 11 -4.00 -12.58 3.60
CA LYS A 11 -2.63 -12.86 3.14
C LYS A 11 -1.60 -12.28 4.12
N ASP A 12 -1.81 -11.06 4.59
CA ASP A 12 -0.97 -10.43 5.61
C ASP A 12 -1.04 -11.16 6.96
N LEU A 13 -2.17 -11.81 7.26
CA LEU A 13 -2.38 -12.57 8.49
C LEU A 13 -1.68 -13.94 8.50
N LEU A 14 -1.27 -14.47 7.34
CA LEU A 14 -0.62 -15.79 7.28
C LEU A 14 0.64 -15.84 8.13
N PHE A 15 1.54 -14.88 7.95
CA PHE A 15 2.80 -14.81 8.69
C PHE A 15 2.60 -14.73 10.22
N PRO A 16 1.80 -13.79 10.78
CA PRO A 16 1.58 -13.73 12.22
C PRO A 16 0.90 -14.99 12.77
N VAL A 17 0.01 -15.63 12.01
CA VAL A 17 -0.61 -16.91 12.41
C VAL A 17 0.44 -18.02 12.50
N PHE A 18 1.33 -18.13 11.51
CA PHE A 18 2.44 -19.10 11.57
C PHE A 18 3.40 -18.82 12.73
N CYS A 19 3.74 -17.56 13.00
CA CYS A 19 4.56 -17.20 14.16
C CYS A 19 3.90 -17.57 15.49
N GLY A 20 2.60 -17.30 15.63
CA GLY A 20 1.84 -17.62 16.84
C GLY A 20 1.70 -19.13 17.06
N LEU A 21 1.36 -19.89 16.02
CA LEU A 21 1.31 -21.35 16.06
C LEU A 21 2.68 -21.96 16.37
N GLY A 22 3.75 -21.43 15.76
CA GLY A 22 5.12 -21.85 16.04
C GLY A 22 5.49 -21.63 17.51
N ALA A 23 5.17 -20.45 18.07
CA ALA A 23 5.37 -20.17 19.49
C ALA A 23 4.61 -21.16 20.38
N PHE A 24 3.37 -21.47 20.02
CA PHE A 24 2.52 -22.39 20.77
C PHE A 24 3.03 -23.84 20.74
N VAL A 25 3.51 -24.32 19.59
CA VAL A 25 4.12 -25.66 19.46
C VAL A 25 5.40 -25.76 20.30
N ILE A 26 6.26 -24.73 20.27
CA ILE A 26 7.49 -24.69 21.08
C ILE A 26 7.13 -24.67 22.57
N LEU A 27 6.09 -23.92 22.96
CA LEU A 27 5.60 -23.89 24.33
C LEU A 27 5.14 -25.29 24.81
N LEU A 28 4.42 -26.03 23.96
CA LEU A 28 3.96 -27.39 24.28
C LEU A 28 5.10 -28.42 24.32
N ALA A 29 6.16 -28.20 23.54
CA ALA A 29 7.32 -29.10 23.44
C ALA A 29 8.38 -28.83 24.53
N LEU A 30 8.18 -27.83 25.39
CA LEU A 30 9.10 -27.53 26.49
C LEU A 30 9.16 -28.71 27.49
N PRO A 31 10.32 -29.36 27.67
CA PRO A 31 10.49 -30.34 28.73
C PRO A 31 10.38 -29.63 30.09
N GLN A 32 9.61 -30.19 31.02
CA GLN A 32 9.40 -29.61 32.36
C GLN A 32 10.60 -29.78 33.31
N THR A 33 11.82 -29.87 32.79
CA THR A 33 13.01 -30.22 33.56
C THR A 33 14.15 -29.23 33.33
N ASP A 34 14.74 -28.80 34.45
CA ASP A 34 15.84 -27.84 34.66
C ASP A 34 15.51 -26.34 34.49
N GLU A 35 15.54 -25.62 35.62
CA GLU A 35 15.17 -24.19 35.79
C GLU A 35 15.95 -23.25 34.85
N VAL A 36 17.21 -23.57 34.53
CA VAL A 36 18.06 -22.74 33.68
C VAL A 36 17.72 -22.91 32.20
N GLY A 37 17.47 -24.14 31.73
CA GLY A 37 17.13 -24.43 30.32
C GLY A 37 15.74 -23.91 29.93
N SER A 38 14.80 -23.95 30.88
CA SER A 38 13.44 -23.41 30.74
C SER A 38 13.44 -21.89 30.48
N GLY A 39 14.26 -21.13 31.21
CA GLY A 39 14.35 -19.66 31.04
C GLY A 39 14.83 -19.23 29.65
N TRP A 40 15.84 -19.91 29.10
CA TRP A 40 16.39 -19.60 27.77
C TRP A 40 15.42 -19.94 26.63
N ALA A 41 14.60 -20.98 26.80
CA ALA A 41 13.61 -21.40 25.81
C ALA A 41 12.32 -20.54 25.82
N LEU A 42 12.05 -19.79 26.90
CA LEU A 42 10.94 -18.83 26.95
C LEU A 42 11.20 -17.56 26.12
N ILE A 43 12.47 -17.13 26.01
CA ILE A 43 12.86 -15.95 25.23
C ILE A 43 12.39 -16.01 23.77
N PRO A 44 12.66 -17.07 22.99
CA PRO A 44 12.19 -17.16 21.60
C PRO A 44 10.66 -17.26 21.50
N ILE A 45 9.98 -17.88 22.47
CA ILE A 45 8.52 -17.96 22.51
C ILE A 45 7.92 -16.56 22.67
N ILE A 46 8.42 -15.78 23.63
CA ILE A 46 7.97 -14.41 23.88
C ILE A 46 8.23 -13.56 22.63
N LEU A 47 9.38 -13.71 21.97
CA LEU A 47 9.71 -12.99 20.76
C LEU A 47 8.74 -13.33 19.61
N LEU A 48 8.45 -14.62 19.40
CA LEU A 48 7.52 -15.05 18.36
C LEU A 48 6.08 -14.58 18.63
N MET A 49 5.64 -14.61 19.88
CA MET A 49 4.34 -14.07 20.30
C MET A 49 4.27 -12.56 20.11
N ALA A 50 5.32 -11.82 20.48
CA ALA A 50 5.39 -10.38 20.29
C ALA A 50 5.37 -10.00 18.79
N MET A 51 6.12 -10.72 17.96
CA MET A 51 6.11 -10.54 16.51
C MET A 51 4.72 -10.84 15.93
N SER A 52 4.11 -11.96 16.30
CA SER A 52 2.75 -12.30 15.88
C SER A 52 1.75 -11.18 16.22
N GLY A 53 1.79 -10.66 17.45
CA GLY A 53 0.95 -9.54 17.87
C GLY A 53 1.19 -8.26 17.07
N LEU A 54 2.46 -7.87 16.89
CA LEU A 54 2.83 -6.67 16.14
C LEU A 54 2.37 -6.73 14.68
N PHE A 55 2.64 -7.83 13.98
CA PHE A 55 2.21 -8.00 12.59
C PHE A 55 0.69 -8.06 12.45
N THR A 56 -0.02 -8.69 13.40
CA THR A 56 -1.49 -8.67 13.43
C THR A 56 -2.03 -7.25 13.58
N CYS A 57 -1.46 -6.47 14.50
CA CYS A 57 -1.83 -5.06 14.69
C CYS A 57 -1.58 -4.23 13.42
N LEU A 58 -0.43 -4.42 12.75
CA LEU A 58 -0.11 -3.72 11.50
C LEU A 58 -1.11 -4.07 10.39
N ALA A 59 -1.46 -5.35 10.24
CA ALA A 59 -2.46 -5.79 9.27
C ALA A 59 -3.84 -5.17 9.55
N LEU A 60 -4.25 -5.10 10.83
CA LEU A 60 -5.50 -4.45 11.23
C LEU A 60 -5.52 -2.96 10.92
N VAL A 61 -4.45 -2.23 11.26
CA VAL A 61 -4.33 -0.80 10.98
C VAL A 61 -4.38 -0.53 9.48
N ASN A 62 -3.71 -1.35 8.66
CA ASN A 62 -3.74 -1.21 7.20
C ASN A 62 -5.14 -1.49 6.63
N LYS A 63 -5.82 -2.53 7.13
CA LYS A 63 -7.21 -2.83 6.77
C LYS A 63 -8.15 -1.69 7.10
N GLU A 64 -8.11 -1.18 8.33
CA GLU A 64 -8.96 -0.07 8.76
C GLU A 64 -8.70 1.20 7.96
N LYS A 65 -7.42 1.51 7.67
CA LYS A 65 -7.06 2.65 6.83
C LYS A 65 -7.62 2.50 5.42
N SER A 66 -7.51 1.31 4.83
CA SER A 66 -8.03 1.03 3.49
C SER A 66 -9.56 1.11 3.44
N LEU A 67 -10.25 0.57 4.45
CA LEU A 67 -11.70 0.67 4.59
C LEU A 67 -12.17 2.11 4.78
N ARG A 68 -11.48 2.89 5.62
CA ARG A 68 -11.79 4.31 5.82
C ARG A 68 -11.65 5.09 4.52
N ARG A 69 -10.58 4.87 3.75
CA ARG A 69 -10.41 5.49 2.42
C ARG A 69 -11.50 5.07 1.44
N CYS A 70 -11.96 3.82 1.52
CA CYS A 70 -13.08 3.34 0.71
C CYS A 70 -14.41 4.01 1.09
N GLN A 71 -14.64 4.23 2.40
CA GLN A 71 -15.80 4.98 2.88
C GLN A 71 -15.74 6.46 2.49
N GLU A 72 -14.56 7.08 2.54
CA GLU A 72 -14.33 8.44 2.03
C GLU A 72 -14.60 8.55 0.53
N LEU A 73 -14.23 7.52 -0.26
CA LEU A 73 -14.60 7.47 -1.67
C LEU A 73 -16.11 7.46 -1.85
N TYR A 74 -16.82 6.57 -1.14
CA TYR A 74 -18.27 6.42 -1.30
C TYR A 74 -19.07 7.62 -0.78
N SER A 75 -18.57 8.31 0.24
CA SER A 75 -19.19 9.56 0.68
C SER A 75 -19.06 10.67 -0.36
N HIS A 76 -17.97 10.68 -1.12
CA HIS A 76 -17.73 11.65 -2.18
C HIS A 76 -18.42 11.27 -3.51
N PHE A 77 -18.45 9.97 -3.82
CA PHE A 77 -19.02 9.38 -5.03
C PHE A 77 -19.96 8.21 -4.67
N PRO A 78 -21.20 8.49 -4.23
CA PRO A 78 -22.14 7.46 -3.79
C PRO A 78 -22.54 6.48 -4.90
N GLU A 79 -22.40 6.87 -6.17
CA GLU A 79 -22.58 5.98 -7.32
C GLU A 79 -21.63 4.77 -7.31
N LEU A 80 -20.41 4.94 -6.79
CA LEU A 80 -19.40 3.88 -6.73
C LEU A 80 -19.68 2.83 -5.65
N GLU A 81 -20.55 3.15 -4.69
CA GLU A 81 -21.02 2.19 -3.69
C GLU A 81 -21.97 1.17 -4.33
N LYS A 82 -22.82 1.63 -5.26
CA LYS A 82 -23.78 0.79 -5.98
C LYS A 82 -23.12 -0.02 -7.08
N ASP A 83 -22.25 0.63 -7.83
CA ASP A 83 -21.50 -0.02 -8.91
C ASP A 83 -20.06 0.48 -8.97
N PHE A 84 -19.16 -0.30 -8.35
CA PHE A 84 -17.73 -0.01 -8.37
C PHE A 84 -17.13 -0.20 -9.77
N GLN A 85 -17.80 -0.92 -10.69
CA GLN A 85 -17.29 -1.12 -12.05
C GLN A 85 -17.26 0.18 -12.84
N LEU A 86 -18.04 1.19 -12.42
CA LEU A 86 -18.04 2.53 -13.02
C LEU A 86 -16.65 3.18 -13.02
N ILE A 87 -15.76 2.82 -12.10
CA ILE A 87 -14.37 3.33 -12.12
C ILE A 87 -13.65 2.88 -13.40
N TYR A 88 -13.92 1.65 -13.86
CA TYR A 88 -13.25 1.09 -15.03
C TYR A 88 -13.87 1.61 -16.33
N SER A 89 -15.18 1.89 -16.37
CA SER A 89 -15.87 2.37 -17.57
C SER A 89 -15.80 3.90 -17.74
N ASP A 90 -15.93 4.64 -16.65
CA ASP A 90 -16.19 6.09 -16.69
C ASP A 90 -14.96 6.91 -16.23
N SER A 91 -13.83 6.24 -15.94
CA SER A 91 -12.58 6.96 -15.68
C SER A 91 -12.10 7.66 -16.94
N ARG A 92 -11.61 8.89 -16.78
CA ARG A 92 -11.02 9.68 -17.87
C ARG A 92 -9.75 9.05 -18.40
N TYR A 93 -9.04 8.34 -17.53
CA TYR A 93 -7.84 7.61 -17.86
C TYR A 93 -7.66 6.46 -16.87
N ALA A 94 -7.39 5.28 -17.40
CA ALA A 94 -7.14 4.06 -16.64
C ALA A 94 -5.86 3.40 -17.14
N ARG A 95 -4.99 3.01 -16.20
CA ARG A 95 -3.83 2.17 -16.48
C ARG A 95 -3.78 1.01 -15.52
N GLU A 96 -4.13 -0.16 -16.04
CA GLU A 96 -4.07 -1.43 -15.30
C GLU A 96 -2.64 -1.76 -14.85
N SER A 97 -1.63 -1.43 -15.67
CA SER A 97 -0.20 -1.62 -15.37
C SER A 97 0.26 -0.94 -14.08
N LEU A 98 -0.41 0.17 -13.70
CA LEU A 98 -0.15 0.94 -12.48
C LEU A 98 -1.28 0.81 -11.46
N SER A 99 -2.37 0.11 -11.81
CA SER A 99 -3.63 0.06 -11.07
C SER A 99 -4.16 1.45 -10.69
N LEU A 100 -3.91 2.45 -11.54
CA LEU A 100 -4.29 3.85 -11.35
C LEU A 100 -5.47 4.22 -12.24
N TYR A 101 -6.44 4.92 -11.66
CA TYR A 101 -7.66 5.38 -12.31
C TYR A 101 -7.91 6.84 -11.96
N LEU A 102 -8.09 7.67 -12.99
CA LEU A 102 -8.51 9.06 -12.84
C LEU A 102 -10.03 9.13 -13.01
N TYR A 103 -10.75 9.07 -11.90
CA TYR A 103 -12.21 9.13 -11.88
C TYR A 103 -12.66 10.54 -11.51
N LYS A 104 -13.29 11.24 -12.46
CA LYS A 104 -13.72 12.64 -12.31
C LYS A 104 -12.55 13.53 -11.86
N ASP A 105 -12.56 14.00 -10.61
CA ASP A 105 -11.57 14.84 -9.97
C ASP A 105 -10.76 14.13 -8.87
N ALA A 106 -10.72 12.78 -8.91
CA ALA A 106 -9.99 11.97 -7.96
C ALA A 106 -9.07 10.93 -8.62
N ILE A 107 -7.97 10.66 -7.92
CA ILE A 107 -7.05 9.56 -8.22
C ILE A 107 -7.42 8.39 -7.33
N ILE A 108 -7.70 7.25 -7.96
CA ILE A 108 -8.03 6.01 -7.30
C ILE A 108 -6.97 4.98 -7.67
N ARG A 109 -6.38 4.33 -6.67
CA ARG A 109 -5.48 3.21 -6.88
C ARG A 109 -6.07 1.94 -6.28
N VAL A 110 -6.24 0.93 -7.15
CA VAL A 110 -6.88 -0.35 -6.81
C VAL A 110 -5.87 -1.49 -6.84
N ASP A 111 -4.87 -1.42 -5.95
CA ASP A 111 -3.83 -2.45 -5.79
C ASP A 111 -4.07 -3.29 -4.51
N ALA A 112 -3.02 -3.78 -3.84
CA ALA A 112 -3.10 -4.50 -2.57
C ALA A 112 -3.80 -3.69 -1.46
N TYR A 113 -3.49 -2.39 -1.35
CA TYR A 113 -4.20 -1.48 -0.45
C TYR A 113 -4.89 -0.39 -1.25
N PHE A 114 -6.18 -0.20 -0.97
CA PHE A 114 -6.96 0.86 -1.60
C PHE A 114 -6.42 2.23 -1.20
N GLN A 115 -6.19 3.08 -2.20
CA GLN A 115 -5.78 4.46 -2.00
C GLN A 115 -6.71 5.37 -2.82
N PHE A 116 -7.19 6.41 -2.15
CA PHE A 116 -8.09 7.41 -2.70
C PHE A 116 -7.55 8.80 -2.37
N LEU A 117 -7.53 9.68 -3.37
CA LEU A 117 -7.02 11.03 -3.25
C LEU A 117 -7.80 11.97 -4.16
N ILE A 118 -8.19 13.13 -3.63
CA ILE A 118 -8.89 14.16 -4.39
C ILE A 118 -7.87 15.13 -4.98
N LEU A 119 -8.01 15.50 -6.25
CA LEU A 119 -7.10 16.43 -6.94
C LEU A 119 -7.10 17.83 -6.31
N SER A 120 -8.18 18.22 -5.62
CA SER A 120 -8.23 19.47 -4.86
C SER A 120 -7.38 19.49 -3.62
N ASP A 121 -7.06 18.31 -3.09
CA ASP A 121 -6.19 18.18 -1.91
C ASP A 121 -4.71 18.12 -2.33
N LEU A 122 -4.39 18.06 -3.61
CA LEU A 122 -3.03 17.96 -4.12
C LEU A 122 -2.40 19.34 -4.37
N ILE A 123 -1.23 19.58 -3.79
CA ILE A 123 -0.40 20.76 -4.11
C ILE A 123 0.61 20.40 -5.20
N ASP A 124 1.38 19.35 -4.95
CA ASP A 124 2.47 18.91 -5.79
C ASP A 124 2.56 17.39 -5.82
N VAL A 125 3.13 16.92 -6.93
CA VAL A 125 3.33 15.51 -7.24
C VAL A 125 4.74 15.36 -7.81
N THR A 126 5.52 14.43 -7.27
CA THR A 126 6.92 14.23 -7.64
C THR A 126 7.18 12.78 -8.04
N ILE A 127 7.71 12.58 -9.25
CA ILE A 127 8.14 11.27 -9.74
C ILE A 127 9.59 11.04 -9.30
N LYS A 128 9.87 9.92 -8.64
CA LYS A 128 11.23 9.52 -8.28
C LYS A 128 11.51 8.07 -8.65
N ILE A 129 12.73 7.81 -9.11
CA ILE A 129 13.28 6.47 -9.25
C ILE A 129 14.27 6.26 -8.11
N GLU A 130 13.95 5.34 -7.21
CA GLU A 130 14.80 5.01 -6.07
C GLU A 130 15.37 3.61 -6.22
N GLU A 131 16.62 3.43 -5.82
CA GLU A 131 17.29 2.14 -5.82
C GLU A 131 16.96 1.41 -4.51
N VAL A 132 16.34 0.24 -4.63
CA VAL A 132 15.92 -0.58 -3.49
C VAL A 132 16.75 -1.86 -3.50
N GLU A 133 17.38 -2.17 -2.36
CA GLU A 133 18.12 -3.41 -2.17
C GLU A 133 17.13 -4.54 -1.85
N GLN A 134 17.04 -5.54 -2.72
CA GLN A 134 16.26 -6.75 -2.46
C GLN A 134 17.05 -7.78 -1.66
N THR A 135 16.36 -8.81 -1.17
CA THR A 135 16.86 -9.89 -0.29
C THR A 135 18.10 -10.64 -0.80
N ASN A 136 18.49 -10.45 -2.07
CA ASN A 136 19.66 -11.06 -2.71
C ASN A 136 20.78 -10.05 -3.04
N HIS A 137 20.82 -8.87 -2.42
CA HIS A 137 21.74 -7.76 -2.76
C HIS A 137 21.63 -7.27 -4.22
N VAL A 138 20.58 -7.67 -4.93
CA VAL A 138 20.25 -7.14 -6.24
C VAL A 138 19.62 -5.78 -6.01
N LYS A 139 20.29 -4.75 -6.51
CA LYS A 139 19.77 -3.40 -6.52
C LYS A 139 18.79 -3.26 -7.66
N VAL A 140 17.54 -2.94 -7.33
CA VAL A 140 16.46 -2.78 -8.31
C VAL A 140 15.94 -1.36 -8.20
N HIS A 141 15.88 -0.67 -9.34
CA HIS A 141 15.24 0.63 -9.40
C HIS A 141 13.73 0.47 -9.30
N TYR A 142 13.10 1.17 -8.37
CA TYR A 142 11.66 1.19 -8.17
C TYR A 142 11.11 2.56 -8.56
N LEU A 143 9.93 2.56 -9.17
CA LEU A 143 9.23 3.78 -9.55
C LEU A 143 8.29 4.21 -8.43
N TYR A 144 8.44 5.45 -7.97
CA TYR A 144 7.62 6.06 -6.94
C TYR A 144 6.95 7.33 -7.43
N LEU A 145 5.72 7.57 -6.95
CA LEU A 145 5.05 8.85 -7.04
C LEU A 145 4.82 9.37 -5.62
N TYR A 146 5.49 10.46 -5.31
CA TYR A 146 5.30 11.21 -4.08
C TYR A 146 4.23 12.26 -4.29
N TYR A 147 3.39 12.45 -3.29
CA TYR A 147 2.42 13.53 -3.29
C TYR A 147 2.23 14.09 -1.89
N ASN A 148 1.97 15.40 -1.86
CA ASN A 148 1.72 16.13 -0.62
C ASN A 148 0.25 16.58 -0.56
N PRO A 149 -0.59 15.92 0.25
CA PRO A 149 -1.97 16.36 0.45
C PRO A 149 -2.04 17.59 1.37
N MET A 150 -2.78 18.64 0.99
CA MET A 150 -3.05 19.81 1.83
C MET A 150 -3.64 19.42 3.19
N SER A 151 -4.47 18.38 3.22
CA SER A 151 -5.09 17.84 4.43
C SER A 151 -4.11 17.18 5.40
N SER A 152 -2.90 16.83 4.96
CA SER A 152 -1.92 16.11 5.77
C SER A 152 -0.51 16.48 5.36
N ASN A 153 0.23 17.15 6.25
CA ASN A 153 1.65 17.48 6.12
C ASN A 153 2.59 16.25 6.19
N LYS A 154 2.25 15.18 5.47
CA LYS A 154 2.99 13.93 5.35
C LYS A 154 3.08 13.58 3.90
N ASP A 155 4.30 13.43 3.40
CA ASP A 155 4.57 12.91 2.07
C ASP A 155 4.02 11.48 1.99
N VAL A 156 3.05 11.29 1.10
CA VAL A 156 2.54 9.96 0.80
C VAL A 156 3.22 9.47 -0.47
N ARG A 157 3.70 8.23 -0.42
CA ARG A 157 4.34 7.57 -1.55
C ARG A 157 3.44 6.48 -2.13
N LEU A 158 3.33 6.47 -3.45
CA LEU A 158 2.79 5.36 -4.23
C LEU A 158 3.96 4.60 -4.85
N THR A 159 3.99 3.28 -4.64
CA THR A 159 5.05 2.41 -5.16
C THR A 159 4.50 1.59 -6.31
N PHE A 160 5.06 1.72 -7.50
CA PHE A 160 4.64 0.96 -8.70
C PHE A 160 5.49 -0.29 -8.96
N GLY A 161 6.35 -0.64 -8.01
CA GLY A 161 7.27 -1.76 -8.10
C GLY A 161 8.51 -1.43 -8.95
N PRO A 162 9.17 -2.46 -9.51
CA PRO A 162 10.36 -2.29 -10.35
C PRO A 162 10.09 -1.34 -11.53
N TYR A 163 11.07 -0.47 -11.78
CA TYR A 163 11.12 0.44 -12.90
C TYR A 163 11.16 -0.35 -14.21
N THR A 164 10.36 0.11 -15.16
CA THR A 164 10.36 -0.33 -16.56
C THR A 164 9.98 0.87 -17.38
N ASP A 165 10.55 1.04 -18.57
CA ASP A 165 10.26 2.19 -19.43
C ASP A 165 8.76 2.32 -19.71
N GLN A 166 8.05 1.20 -19.89
CA GLN A 166 6.61 1.20 -20.11
C GLN A 166 5.84 1.79 -18.92
N LYS A 167 6.13 1.36 -17.69
CA LYS A 167 5.48 1.92 -16.48
C LYS A 167 5.76 3.41 -16.30
N TYR A 168 6.98 3.84 -16.63
CA TYR A 168 7.34 5.25 -16.56
C TYR A 168 6.59 6.08 -17.60
N ILE A 169 6.50 5.61 -18.85
CA ILE A 169 5.69 6.24 -19.91
C ILE A 169 4.22 6.28 -19.52
N ASP A 170 3.67 5.17 -19.01
CA ASP A 170 2.27 5.09 -18.56
C ASP A 170 2.00 6.09 -17.42
N LEU A 171 2.96 6.27 -16.51
CA LEU A 171 2.86 7.25 -15.41
C LEU A 171 2.93 8.68 -15.92
N LEU A 172 3.83 8.99 -16.87
CA LEU A 172 3.90 10.30 -17.49
C LEU A 172 2.61 10.66 -18.23
N GLN A 173 2.03 9.71 -18.99
CA GLN A 173 0.74 9.90 -19.64
C GLN A 173 -0.39 10.13 -18.63
N PHE A 174 -0.40 9.37 -17.53
CA PHE A 174 -1.36 9.59 -16.44
C PHE A 174 -1.26 11.02 -15.89
N LEU A 175 -0.04 11.50 -15.65
CA LEU A 175 0.21 12.83 -15.11
C LEU A 175 -0.11 13.95 -16.11
N ASP A 176 0.06 13.72 -17.41
CA ASP A 176 -0.37 14.66 -18.44
C ASP A 176 -1.90 14.83 -18.44
N VAL A 177 -2.65 13.73 -18.41
CA VAL A 177 -4.13 13.80 -18.30
C VAL A 177 -4.54 14.45 -16.97
N MET A 178 -3.85 14.14 -15.88
CA MET A 178 -4.08 14.79 -14.58
C MET A 178 -3.88 16.31 -14.66
N ASN A 179 -2.82 16.77 -15.32
CA ASN A 179 -2.53 18.19 -15.50
C ASN A 179 -3.61 18.90 -16.33
N GLN A 180 -4.21 18.22 -17.32
CA GLN A 180 -5.34 18.76 -18.08
C GLN A 180 -6.59 18.94 -17.21
N VAL A 181 -6.83 18.05 -16.24
CA VAL A 181 -7.98 18.12 -15.33
C VAL A 181 -7.73 19.10 -14.17
N ALA A 182 -6.51 19.17 -13.67
CA ALA A 182 -6.12 19.95 -12.51
C ALA A 182 -4.77 20.66 -12.73
N PRO A 183 -4.72 21.71 -13.57
CA PRO A 183 -3.47 22.38 -13.99
C PRO A 183 -2.77 23.15 -12.85
N ARG A 184 -3.44 23.30 -11.71
CA ARG A 184 -2.87 23.92 -10.51
C ARG A 184 -1.82 23.04 -9.81
N ILE A 185 -1.84 21.73 -10.06
CA ILE A 185 -0.95 20.77 -9.39
C ILE A 185 0.43 20.88 -10.02
N ARG A 186 1.46 21.10 -9.20
CA ARG A 186 2.84 21.15 -9.69
C ARG A 186 3.38 19.75 -9.84
N ILE A 187 3.88 19.41 -11.03
CA ILE A 187 4.44 18.10 -11.31
C ILE A 187 5.96 18.23 -11.45
N TYR A 188 6.69 17.53 -10.59
CA TYR A 188 8.14 17.45 -10.60
C TYR A 188 8.59 16.07 -11.09
N ASN A 189 9.57 16.05 -11.99
CA ASN A 189 10.11 14.82 -12.54
C ASN A 189 11.59 14.69 -12.23
N GLU A 190 11.91 14.24 -11.01
CA GLU A 190 13.29 13.98 -10.60
C GLU A 190 13.84 12.68 -11.21
N ALA A 191 12.96 11.84 -11.78
CA ALA A 191 13.35 10.61 -12.47
C ALA A 191 14.08 10.88 -13.80
N ALA A 192 13.86 12.04 -14.42
CA ALA A 192 14.50 12.44 -15.68
C ALA A 192 15.86 13.14 -15.50
N GLU A 193 16.23 13.51 -14.27
CA GLU A 193 17.48 14.24 -13.99
C GLU A 193 18.69 13.31 -13.73
N LYS A 194 18.54 12.00 -13.96
CA LYS A 194 19.61 11.00 -13.83
C LYS A 194 20.04 10.41 -15.17
#